data_AF-A0A8S0XHJ0-F1
#
_entry.id   AF-A0A8S0XHJ0-F1
#
_cell.length_a   1.000
_cell.length_b   1.000
_cell.length_c   1.000
_cell.angle_alpha   90.00
_cell.angle_beta   90.00
_cell.angle_gamma   90.00
#
_symmetry.space_group_name_H-M   'P 1'
#
loop_
_entity.id
_entity.type
_entity.pdbx_description
1 polymer ?
#
loop_
_entity_poly.entity_id
_entity_poly.type
_entity_poly.pdbx_seq_one_letter_code
_entity_poly.pdbx_strand_id
1 'polypeptide(L)' 'MSIITFDTHTLIQKLIAVGVMEGQARVIVGGIVEAQESLIKGAILQEGLAPVRLDLAALKWEVGILLAVNISLAV' A
#
# COMPACT_ATOMS: atom_id res chain seq x y z
N MET A 1 9.89 -11.32 -8.30
CA MET A 1 8.58 -10.64 -8.16
C MET A 1 7.74 -10.99 -9.38
N SER A 2 6.78 -11.89 -9.22
CA SER A 2 5.76 -12.14 -10.24
C SER A 2 4.72 -11.03 -10.11
N ILE A 3 4.73 -10.09 -11.06
CA ILE A 3 3.59 -9.21 -11.27
C ILE A 3 2.50 -10.11 -11.83
N ILE A 4 1.53 -10.50 -10.98
CA ILE A 4 0.34 -11.20 -11.42
C ILE A 4 -0.49 -10.16 -12.18
N THR A 5 -0.27 -10.03 -13.49
CA THR A 5 -1.18 -9.27 -14.36
C THR A 5 -2.48 -10.04 -14.41
N PHE A 6 -3.46 -9.59 -13.63
CA PHE A 6 -4.79 -10.15 -13.62
C PHE A 6 -5.48 -9.77 -14.93
N ASP A 7 -5.52 -10.69 -15.89
CA ASP A 7 -6.15 -10.45 -17.19
C ASP A 7 -7.67 -10.48 -17.04
N THR A 8 -8.22 -9.29 -16.80
CA THR A 8 -9.65 -8.98 -16.67
C THR A 8 -10.47 -9.64 -17.76
N HIS A 9 -9.93 -9.70 -18.98
CA HIS A 9 -10.61 -10.27 -20.14
C HIS A 9 -10.72 -11.80 -20.04
N THR A 10 -9.64 -12.49 -19.65
CA THR A 10 -9.65 -13.93 -19.41
C THR A 10 -10.59 -14.33 -18.28
N LEU A 11 -10.70 -13.51 -17.22
CA LEU A 11 -11.60 -13.79 -16.10
C LEU A 11 -13.07 -13.61 -16.50
N ILE A 12 -13.39 -12.56 -17.25
CA ILE A 12 -14.73 -12.32 -17.80
C ILE A 12 -15.14 -13.50 -18.69
N GLN A 13 -14.25 -13.98 -19.58
CA GLN A 13 -14.56 -15.13 -20.43
C GLN A 13 -14.81 -16.41 -19.63
N LYS A 14 -14.05 -16.65 -18.55
CA LYS A 14 -14.29 -17.80 -17.66
C LYS A 14 -15.63 -17.68 -16.92
N LEU A 15 -16.03 -16.49 -16.48
CA LEU A 15 -17.33 -16.27 -15.85
C LEU A 15 -18.48 -16.48 -16.85
N ILE A 16 -18.33 -16.01 -18.08
CA ILE A 16 -19.32 -16.23 -19.15
C ILE A 16 -19.42 -17.72 -19.50
N ALA A 17 -18.28 -18.43 -19.54
CA ALA A 17 -18.25 -19.88 -19.77
C ALA A 17 -18.96 -20.70 -18.68
N VAL A 18 -19.11 -20.15 -17.47
CA VAL A 18 -19.86 -20.75 -16.34
C VAL A 18 -21.33 -20.29 -16.34
N GLY A 19 -21.75 -19.48 -17.32
CA GLY A 19 -23.13 -19.04 -17.49
C GLY A 19 -23.46 -17.70 -16.80
N VAL A 20 -22.47 -16.96 -16.32
CA VAL A 20 -22.68 -15.61 -15.79
C VAL A 20 -22.91 -14.64 -16.94
N MET A 21 -23.98 -13.85 -16.87
CA MET A 21 -24.24 -12.82 -17.87
C MET A 21 -23.10 -11.80 -17.92
N GLU A 22 -22.72 -11.38 -19.13
CA GLU A 22 -21.57 -10.53 -19.41
C GLU A 22 -21.54 -9.24 -18.56
N GLY A 23 -22.72 -8.66 -18.30
CA GLY A 23 -22.86 -7.50 -17.42
C GLY A 23 -22.49 -7.79 -15.96
N GLN A 24 -22.91 -8.94 -15.41
CA GLN A 24 -22.55 -9.35 -14.06
C GLN A 24 -21.08 -9.76 -13.96
N ALA A 25 -20.55 -10.43 -14.98
CA ALA A 25 -19.14 -10.81 -15.03
C ALA A 25 -18.23 -9.57 -14.92
N ARG A 26 -18.53 -8.51 -15.68
CA ARG A 26 -17.80 -7.23 -15.60
C ARG A 26 -17.86 -6.59 -14.22
N VAL A 27 -19.02 -6.59 -13.57
CA VAL A 27 -19.19 -6.00 -12.23
C VAL A 27 -18.39 -6.77 -11.17
N ILE A 28 -18.43 -8.11 -11.22
CA ILE A 28 -17.68 -8.97 -10.29
C ILE A 28 -16.18 -8.78 -10.46
N VAL A 29 -15.70 -8.77 -11.71
CA VAL A 29 -14.27 -8.58 -11.99
C VAL A 29 -13.82 -7.17 -11.60
N GLY A 30 -14.64 -6.15 -11.86
CA GLY A 30 -14.38 -4.78 -11.44
C GLY A 30 -14.20 -4.65 -9.93
N GLY A 31 -15.10 -5.25 -9.13
CA GLY A 31 -15.00 -5.25 -7.68
C GLY A 31 -13.77 -5.99 -7.14
N ILE A 32 -13.35 -7.07 -7.80
CA ILE A 32 -12.12 -7.80 -7.42
C ILE A 32 -10.87 -6.97 -7.70
N VAL A 33 -10.82 -6.27 -8.84
CA VAL A 33 -9.71 -5.39 -9.21
C VAL A 33 -9.62 -4.22 -8.24
N GLU A 34 -10.73 -3.57 -7.92
CA GLU A 34 -10.79 -2.45 -6.98
C GLU A 34 -10.39 -2.85 -5.56
N ALA A 35 -10.86 -4.02 -5.09
CA ALA A 35 -10.46 -4.56 -3.79
C ALA A 35 -8.94 -4.85 -3.73
N GLN A 36 -8.36 -5.43 -4.78
CA GLN A 36 -6.91 -5.65 -4.84
C GLN A 36 -6.11 -4.35 -4.88
N GLU A 37 -6.55 -3.36 -5.66
CA GLU A 37 -5.88 -2.07 -5.76
C GLU A 37 -5.87 -1.33 -4.41
N SER A 38 -6.98 -1.41 -3.66
CA SER A 38 -7.10 -0.88 -2.31
C SER A 38 -6.19 -1.61 -1.30
N LEU A 39 -6.16 -2.95 -1.33
CA LEU A 39 -5.29 -3.77 -0.47
C LEU A 39 -3.80 -3.51 -0.71
N ILE A 40 -3.39 -3.34 -1.97
CA ILE A 40 -1.99 -3.11 -2.33
C ILE A 40 -1.54 -1.68 -1.98
N LYS A 41 -2.39 -0.65 -2.20
CA LYS A 41 -2.02 0.74 -1.94
C LYS A 41 -2.11 1.14 -0.46
N GLY A 42 -3.08 0.60 0.28
CA GLY A 42 -3.33 0.98 1.67
C GLY A 42 -2.40 0.30 2.67
N ALA A 43 -2.30 -1.03 2.61
CA ALA A 43 -1.58 -1.81 3.61
C ALA A 43 -0.06 -1.68 3.44
N ILE A 44 0.46 -1.95 2.24
CA ILE A 44 1.90 -2.07 2.01
C ILE A 44 2.61 -0.72 2.17
N LEU A 45 1.98 0.37 1.70
CA LEU A 45 2.61 1.68 1.70
C LEU A 45 2.62 2.33 3.08
N GLN A 46 1.53 2.21 3.86
CA GLN A 46 1.49 2.79 5.21
C GLN A 46 2.32 1.98 6.20
N GLU A 47 2.30 0.65 6.08
CA GLU A 47 3.05 -0.25 6.96
C GLU A 47 4.56 -0.12 6.73
N GLY A 48 5.01 0.11 5.50
CA GLY A 48 6.41 0.44 5.19
C GLY A 48 6.83 1.86 5.61
N LEU A 49 5.92 2.83 5.63
CA LEU A 49 6.21 4.21 6.06
C LEU A 49 6.23 4.37 7.58
N ALA A 50 5.52 3.52 8.33
CA ALA A 50 5.47 3.56 9.79
C ALA A 50 6.86 3.47 10.46
N PRO A 51 7.73 2.50 10.14
CA PRO A 51 9.06 2.41 10.73
C PRO A 51 9.92 3.62 10.36
N VAL A 52 9.88 4.07 9.10
CA VAL A 52 10.65 5.24 8.64
C VAL A 52 10.25 6.52 9.38
N ARG A 53 8.96 6.72 9.65
CA ARG A 53 8.46 7.86 10.43
C ARG A 53 8.91 7.79 11.89
N LEU A 54 8.93 6.59 12.47
CA LEU A 54 9.40 6.38 13.84
C LEU A 54 10.90 6.70 13.94
N ASP A 55 11.70 6.21 12.98
CA ASP A 55 13.15 6.47 12.94
C ASP A 55 13.44 7.96 12.77
N LEU A 56 12.71 8.66 11.90
CA LEU A 56 12.82 10.12 11.74
C LEU A 56 12.44 10.89 13.01
N ALA A 57 11.43 10.41 13.75
CA ALA A 57 11.05 11.02 15.02
C ALA A 57 12.13 10.81 16.09
N ALA A 58 12.70 9.61 16.18
CA ALA A 58 13.81 9.30 17.09
C ALA A 58 15.04 10.16 16.77
N LEU A 59 15.43 10.23 15.49
CA LEU A 59 16.54 11.06 15.03
C LEU A 59 16.34 12.54 15.38
N LYS A 60 15.12 13.06 15.21
CA LYS A 60 14.78 14.44 15.57
C LYS A 60 15.01 14.70 17.07
N TRP A 61 14.65 13.75 17.93
CA TRP A 61 14.88 13.86 19.37
C TRP A 61 16.37 13.82 19.72
N GLU A 62 17.14 12.92 19.13
CA GLU A 62 18.58 12.82 19.36
C GLU A 62 19.31 14.07 18.92
N VAL A 63 18.99 14.61 17.74
CA VAL A 63 19.56 15.88 17.24
C VAL A 63 19.18 17.04 18.18
N GLY A 64 17.95 17.09 18.67
CA GLY A 64 17.51 18.10 19.63
C GLY A 64 18.26 18.03 20.96
N ILE A 65 18.47 16.82 21.50
CA ILE A 65 19.24 16.60 22.72
C ILE A 65 20.70 17.02 22.51
N LEU A 66 21.32 16.61 21.40
CA LEU A 66 22.69 16.98 21.08
C LEU A 66 22.86 18.50 20.97
N LEU A 67 21.92 19.19 20.31
CA LEU A 67 21.91 20.65 20.25
C LEU A 67 21.80 21.29 21.64
N ALA A 68 20.88 20.82 22.48
CA ALA A 68 20.71 21.33 23.84
C ALA A 68 21.96 21.14 24.70
N VAL A 69 22.63 19.99 24.59
CA VAL A 69 23.89 19.70 25.29
C VAL A 69 25.01 20.63 24.82
N ASN A 70 25.16 20.82 23.51
CA ASN A 70 26.19 21.71 22.97
C ASN A 70 25.96 23.17 23.37
N ILE A 71 24.70 23.63 23.37
CA ILE A 71 24.36 24.98 23.84
C ILE A 71 24.63 25.12 25.34
N SER A 72 24.27 24.13 26.15
CA SER A 72 24.53 24.13 27.59
C SER A 72 26.02 24.10 27.95
N LEU A 73 26.87 23.55 27.08
CA LEU A 73 28.32 23.52 27.28
C LEU A 73 29.00 24.80 26.79
N ALA A 74 28.38 25.51 25.84
CA ALA A 74 28.88 26.74 25.24
C ALA A 74 28.52 28.02 26.02
N VAL A 75 27.66 27.92 27.04
CA VAL A 75 27.25 28.98 27.98
C VAL A 75 27.93 28.74 29.32
#